data_AF-A0A2G6NX28-F1
#
_entry.id   AF-A0A2G6NX28-F1
#
_cell.length_a   1.000
_cell.length_b   1.000
_cell.length_c   1.000
_cell.angle_alpha   90.00
_cell.angle_beta   90.00
_cell.angle_gamma   90.00
#
_symmetry.space_group_name_H-M   'P 1'
#
loop_
_entity.id
_entity.type
_entity.pdbx_description
1 polymer ?
#
loop_
_entity_poly.entity_id
_entity_poly.type
_entity_poly.pdbx_seq_one_letter_code
_entity_poly.pdbx_strand_id
1 'polypeptide(L)'
;MFARAVNNDPILKDVLRDVILFQNNCEKGEGVQLARKYGVSGYPTFIMVDPAGEVSSAWIGYPGPEKWAELVRAGDRDRRTIDQKKKAYDKQPTKDLACCLANHASSTYAFADAVKYFRDARKMDPAGAPEYTEDILANMYYGGDESGFTLDQFMAEADHIMADAHSTPKDKISVATLVRGMAADKGQAALAAPYIAQAMTASEGMPELAEARATRTAST
;
A
#
# COMPACT_ATOMS: atom_id res chain seq x y z
N MET A 1 6.57 -9.99 -10.21
CA MET A 1 5.53 -9.39 -11.08
C MET A 1 6.11 -8.27 -11.98
N PHE A 2 6.66 -7.18 -11.43
CA PHE A 2 7.22 -6.08 -12.24
C PHE A 2 8.32 -6.49 -13.25
N ALA A 3 9.33 -7.26 -12.81
CA ALA A 3 10.45 -7.68 -13.67
C ALA A 3 10.02 -8.43 -14.95
N ARG A 4 8.86 -9.09 -14.93
CA ARG A 4 8.25 -9.72 -16.11
C ARG A 4 7.40 -8.74 -16.92
N ALA A 5 6.63 -7.89 -16.23
CA ALA A 5 5.74 -6.92 -16.84
C ALA A 5 6.51 -5.85 -17.64
N VAL A 6 7.61 -5.33 -17.10
CA VAL A 6 8.37 -4.21 -17.68
C VAL A 6 8.84 -4.45 -19.13
N ASN A 7 9.06 -5.71 -19.50
CA ASN A 7 9.51 -6.08 -20.84
C ASN A 7 8.37 -6.20 -21.88
N ASN A 8 7.11 -6.30 -21.44
CA ASN A 8 5.99 -6.69 -22.30
C ASN A 8 4.81 -5.73 -22.22
N ASP A 9 4.63 -5.06 -21.08
CA ASP A 9 3.50 -4.21 -20.82
C ASP A 9 3.62 -2.87 -21.58
N PRO A 10 2.65 -2.51 -22.43
CA PRO A 10 2.72 -1.30 -23.24
C PRO A 10 2.65 -0.02 -22.41
N ILE A 11 1.95 -0.02 -21.27
CA ILE A 11 1.84 1.14 -20.37
C ILE A 11 3.20 1.40 -19.72
N LEU A 12 3.86 0.34 -19.25
CA LEU A 12 5.20 0.47 -18.68
C LEU A 12 6.20 0.97 -19.73
N LYS A 13 6.17 0.42 -20.94
CA LYS A 13 7.06 0.85 -22.03
C LYS A 13 6.87 2.31 -22.44
N ASP A 14 5.64 2.81 -22.39
CA ASP A 14 5.33 4.21 -22.66
C ASP A 14 6.04 5.13 -21.66
N VAL A 15 5.81 4.90 -20.35
CA VAL A 15 6.44 5.68 -19.28
C VAL A 15 7.97 5.63 -19.32
N LEU A 16 8.54 4.47 -19.65
CA LEU A 16 9.99 4.30 -19.74
C LEU A 16 10.67 5.04 -20.91
N ARG A 17 9.91 5.72 -21.77
CA ARG A 17 10.47 6.65 -22.77
C ARG A 17 10.91 7.97 -22.13
N ASP A 18 10.27 8.34 -21.02
CA ASP A 18 10.46 9.64 -20.37
C ASP A 18 11.38 9.58 -19.15
N VAL A 19 11.62 8.36 -18.62
CA VAL A 19 12.47 8.13 -17.44
C VAL A 19 13.49 7.03 -17.68
N ILE A 20 14.65 7.14 -17.00
CA ILE A 20 15.66 6.09 -17.01
C ILE A 20 15.36 5.11 -15.88
N LEU A 21 15.03 3.87 -16.23
CA LEU A 21 14.91 2.79 -15.24
C LEU A 21 16.28 2.17 -14.96
N PHE A 22 16.80 2.42 -13.76
CA PHE A 22 17.99 1.75 -13.23
C PHE A 22 17.58 0.59 -12.32
N GLN A 23 17.69 -0.64 -12.82
CA GLN A 23 17.41 -1.84 -12.03
C GLN A 23 18.65 -2.28 -11.27
N ASN A 24 18.51 -2.51 -9.96
CA ASN A 24 19.61 -2.94 -9.12
C ASN A 24 19.16 -4.03 -8.12
N ASN A 25 20.04 -4.99 -7.87
CA ASN A 25 19.85 -5.96 -6.81
C ASN A 25 20.40 -5.41 -5.49
N CYS A 26 19.51 -4.90 -4.65
CA CYS A 26 19.82 -4.29 -3.36
C CYS A 26 20.37 -5.27 -2.30
N GLU A 27 20.39 -6.58 -2.58
CA GLU A 27 20.93 -7.60 -1.69
C GLU A 27 22.37 -8.00 -2.06
N LYS A 28 22.92 -7.47 -3.17
CA LYS A 28 24.22 -7.89 -3.71
C LYS A 28 25.07 -6.71 -4.20
N GLY A 29 26.39 -6.83 -4.05
CA GLY A 29 27.36 -5.88 -4.60
C GLY A 29 27.11 -4.43 -4.16
N GLU A 30 27.20 -3.50 -5.11
CA GLU A 30 26.94 -2.07 -4.90
C GLU A 30 25.50 -1.77 -4.46
N GLY A 31 24.57 -2.68 -4.74
CA GLY A 31 23.16 -2.51 -4.37
C GLY A 31 22.91 -2.45 -2.87
N VAL A 32 23.75 -3.11 -2.07
CA VAL A 32 23.66 -3.04 -0.61
C VAL A 32 23.94 -1.61 -0.11
N GLN A 33 24.86 -0.90 -0.75
CA GLN A 33 25.16 0.49 -0.40
C GLN A 33 24.06 1.44 -0.88
N LEU A 34 23.48 1.20 -2.06
CA LEU A 34 22.34 1.96 -2.56
C LEU A 34 21.11 1.79 -1.66
N ALA A 35 20.80 0.56 -1.24
CA ALA A 35 19.71 0.27 -0.31
C ALA A 35 19.86 1.05 1.00
N ARG A 36 21.07 1.06 1.57
CA ARG A 36 21.38 1.85 2.78
C ARG A 36 21.26 3.35 2.54
N LYS A 37 21.80 3.86 1.42
CA LYS A 37 21.75 5.30 1.07
C LYS A 37 20.31 5.80 1.00
N TYR A 38 19.42 5.02 0.40
CA TYR A 38 18.03 5.43 0.16
C TYR A 38 17.02 4.87 1.16
N GLY A 39 17.48 4.20 2.23
CA GLY A 39 16.59 3.69 3.27
C GLY A 39 15.60 2.62 2.79
N VAL A 40 16.02 1.73 1.89
CA VAL A 40 15.15 0.66 1.38
C VAL A 40 14.93 -0.40 2.45
N SER A 41 13.70 -0.49 2.95
CA SER A 41 13.30 -1.44 4.01
C SER A 41 12.52 -2.66 3.53
N GLY A 42 12.06 -2.65 2.27
CA GLY A 42 11.32 -3.76 1.67
C GLY A 42 11.41 -3.79 0.14
N TYR A 43 11.01 -4.90 -0.47
CA TYR A 43 11.18 -5.13 -1.91
C TYR A 43 9.90 -5.58 -2.62
N PRO A 44 9.69 -5.15 -3.88
CA PRO A 44 10.46 -4.10 -4.57
C PRO A 44 10.16 -2.71 -3.97
N THR A 45 11.13 -1.81 -4.02
CA THR A 45 10.92 -0.37 -3.74
C THR A 45 11.37 0.41 -4.97
N PHE A 46 10.57 1.40 -5.36
CA PHE A 46 10.85 2.30 -6.48
C PHE A 46 11.17 3.68 -5.93
N ILE A 47 12.23 4.30 -6.46
CA ILE A 47 12.73 5.59 -6.00
C ILE A 47 13.03 6.45 -7.22
N MET A 48 12.46 7.64 -7.24
CA MET A 48 12.76 8.68 -8.21
C MET A 48 13.72 9.68 -7.57
N VAL A 49 14.87 9.88 -8.21
CA VAL A 49 15.91 10.81 -7.75
C VAL A 49 16.15 11.90 -8.77
N ASP A 50 16.56 13.07 -8.29
CA ASP A 50 17.03 14.17 -9.15
C ASP A 50 18.49 13.94 -9.61
N PRO A 51 19.06 14.81 -10.46
CA PRO A 51 20.46 14.68 -10.90
C PRO A 51 21.52 14.77 -9.78
N ALA A 52 21.17 15.32 -8.62
CA ALA A 52 22.04 15.33 -7.44
C ALA A 52 21.92 14.04 -6.62
N GLY A 53 20.97 13.17 -6.95
CA GLY A 53 20.70 11.92 -6.25
C GLY A 53 19.78 12.10 -5.03
N GLU A 54 19.06 13.22 -4.93
CA GLU A 54 18.09 13.49 -3.87
C GLU A 54 16.73 12.89 -4.23
N VAL A 55 16.03 12.33 -3.23
CA VAL A 55 14.76 11.64 -3.45
C VAL A 55 13.64 12.66 -3.70
N SER A 56 12.92 12.48 -4.80
CA SER A 56 11.70 13.23 -5.13
C SER A 56 10.44 12.44 -4.81
N SER A 57 10.43 11.14 -5.09
CA SER A 57 9.29 10.25 -4.80
C SER A 57 9.79 8.83 -4.52
N ALA A 58 9.10 8.10 -3.65
CA ALA A 58 9.36 6.69 -3.40
C ALA A 58 8.06 5.96 -3.05
N TRP A 59 7.96 4.68 -3.41
CA TRP A 59 6.87 3.79 -3.01
C TRP A 59 7.35 2.34 -2.96
N ILE A 60 6.68 1.54 -2.13
CA ILE A 60 6.94 0.11 -1.97
C ILE A 60 5.90 -0.72 -2.71
N GLY A 61 6.32 -1.86 -3.26
CA GLY A 61 5.47 -2.79 -3.98
C GLY A 61 5.23 -2.44 -5.45
N TYR A 62 4.54 -3.33 -6.14
CA TYR A 62 4.12 -3.14 -7.53
C TYR A 62 2.60 -3.33 -7.63
N PRO A 63 1.82 -2.23 -7.67
CA PRO A 63 0.36 -2.29 -7.66
C PRO A 63 -0.28 -2.64 -9.02
N GLY A 64 0.54 -2.89 -10.05
CA GLY A 64 0.08 -3.07 -11.44
C GLY A 64 0.57 -1.95 -12.36
N PRO A 65 0.44 -2.12 -13.68
CA PRO A 65 1.06 -1.22 -14.65
C PRO A 65 0.45 0.18 -14.65
N GLU A 66 -0.87 0.29 -14.52
CA GLU A 66 -1.60 1.57 -14.48
C GLU A 66 -1.16 2.40 -13.28
N LYS A 67 -1.31 1.85 -12.08
CA LYS A 67 -0.98 2.57 -10.84
C LYS A 67 0.52 2.86 -10.73
N TRP A 68 1.38 1.96 -11.19
CA TRP A 68 2.82 2.23 -11.25
C TRP A 68 3.12 3.40 -12.19
N ALA A 69 2.49 3.45 -13.37
CA ALA A 69 2.66 4.55 -14.31
C ALA A 69 2.15 5.89 -13.75
N GLU A 70 1.04 5.88 -13.02
CA GLU A 70 0.53 7.06 -12.31
C GLU A 70 1.52 7.59 -11.28
N LEU A 71 2.13 6.70 -10.48
CA LEU A 71 3.12 7.06 -9.47
C LEU A 71 4.37 7.70 -10.11
N VAL A 72 4.87 7.12 -11.21
CA VAL A 72 6.00 7.70 -11.95
C VAL A 72 5.64 9.07 -12.52
N ARG A 73 4.49 9.19 -13.21
CA ARG A 73 4.05 10.46 -13.81
C ARG A 73 3.76 11.51 -12.75
N ALA A 74 3.34 11.14 -11.54
CA ALA A 74 3.15 12.06 -10.43
C ALA A 74 4.50 12.59 -9.91
N GLY A 75 5.49 11.70 -9.74
CA GLY A 75 6.84 12.11 -9.38
C GLY A 75 7.52 12.97 -10.43
N ASP A 76 7.24 12.72 -11.72
CA ASP A 76 7.77 13.55 -12.82
C ASP A 76 7.12 14.95 -12.87
N ARG A 77 5.81 15.04 -12.58
CA ARG A 77 5.09 16.32 -12.51
C ARG A 77 5.55 17.21 -11.36
N ASP A 78 5.97 16.62 -10.24
CA ASP A 78 6.50 17.35 -9.09
C ASP A 78 7.88 16.83 -8.69
N ARG A 79 8.92 17.41 -9.28
CA ARG A 79 10.32 17.00 -9.06
C ARG A 79 10.95 17.60 -7.80
N ARG A 80 10.18 18.28 -6.93
CA ARG A 80 10.70 18.75 -5.64
C ARG A 80 11.22 17.58 -4.81
N THR A 81 12.27 17.80 -4.03
CA THR A 81 12.73 16.77 -3.07
C THR A 81 11.67 16.50 -2.00
N ILE A 82 11.75 15.37 -1.32
CA ILE A 82 10.82 15.04 -0.22
C ILE A 82 10.78 16.15 0.84
N ASP A 83 11.93 16.75 1.19
CA ASP A 83 11.98 17.85 2.15
C ASP A 83 11.31 19.14 1.64
N GLN A 84 11.46 19.44 0.35
CA GLN A 84 10.74 20.55 -0.27
C GLN A 84 9.23 20.28 -0.32
N LYS A 85 8.81 19.04 -0.58
CA LYS A 85 7.41 18.61 -0.53
C LYS A 85 6.82 18.70 0.87
N LYS A 86 7.56 18.30 1.92
CA LYS A 86 7.15 18.51 3.33
C LYS A 86 6.92 19.99 3.63
N LYS A 87 7.88 20.86 3.28
CA LYS A 87 7.73 22.32 3.47
C LYS A 87 6.55 22.91 2.69
N ALA A 88 6.26 22.37 1.51
CA ALA A 88 5.09 22.78 0.73
C ALA A 88 3.78 22.30 1.36
N TYR A 89 3.75 21.05 1.83
CA TYR A 89 2.63 20.47 2.55
C TYR A 89 2.28 21.26 3.80
N ASP A 90 3.28 21.63 4.61
CA ASP A 90 3.07 22.41 5.84
C ASP A 90 2.45 23.79 5.58
N LYS A 91 2.68 24.36 4.39
CA LYS A 91 2.11 25.66 3.98
C LYS A 91 0.72 25.51 3.36
N GLN A 92 0.58 24.55 2.46
CA GLN A 92 -0.64 24.30 1.72
C GLN A 92 -0.73 22.81 1.37
N PRO A 93 -1.38 22.00 2.22
CA PRO A 93 -1.61 20.60 1.94
C PRO A 93 -2.40 20.44 0.64
N THR A 94 -1.96 19.51 -0.20
CA THR A 94 -2.73 19.03 -1.35
C THR A 94 -2.78 17.52 -1.32
N LYS A 95 -3.78 16.93 -1.98
CA LYS A 95 -3.90 15.49 -2.13
C LYS A 95 -2.61 14.86 -2.68
N ASP A 96 -2.06 15.44 -3.74
CA ASP A 96 -0.88 14.89 -4.42
C ASP A 96 0.36 14.93 -3.51
N LEU A 97 0.52 16.01 -2.72
CA LEU A 97 1.58 16.09 -1.72
C LEU A 97 1.37 15.05 -0.61
N ALA A 98 0.14 14.91 -0.11
CA ALA A 98 -0.21 13.92 0.89
C ALA A 98 0.12 12.50 0.40
N CYS A 99 -0.37 12.10 -0.79
CA CYS A 99 -0.07 10.79 -1.37
C CYS A 99 1.43 10.56 -1.58
N CYS A 100 2.16 11.53 -2.10
CA CYS A 100 3.61 11.38 -2.31
C CYS A 100 4.36 11.20 -0.98
N LEU A 101 4.01 11.97 0.05
CA LEU A 101 4.61 11.86 1.38
C LEU A 101 4.20 10.57 2.10
N ALA A 102 2.95 10.11 1.92
CA ALA A 102 2.46 8.85 2.44
C ALA A 102 3.24 7.65 1.86
N ASN A 103 3.38 7.62 0.53
CA ASN A 103 4.12 6.56 -0.17
C ASN A 103 5.60 6.53 0.23
N HIS A 104 6.24 7.71 0.34
CA HIS A 104 7.61 7.79 0.81
C HIS A 104 7.73 7.26 2.25
N ALA A 105 6.87 7.72 3.16
CA ALA A 105 6.87 7.26 4.55
C ALA A 105 6.64 5.74 4.65
N SER A 106 5.71 5.20 3.86
CA SER A 106 5.46 3.75 3.78
C SER A 106 6.70 2.99 3.30
N SER A 107 7.40 3.50 2.29
CA SER A 107 8.60 2.84 1.75
C SER A 107 9.79 2.77 2.72
N THR A 108 9.82 3.67 3.71
CA THR A 108 10.83 3.72 4.76
C THR A 108 10.32 3.21 6.11
N TYR A 109 9.15 2.55 6.14
CA TYR A 109 8.49 2.02 7.34
C TYR A 109 8.14 3.07 8.42
N ALA A 110 8.01 4.33 8.03
CA ALA A 110 7.44 5.38 8.87
C ALA A 110 5.91 5.31 8.83
N PHE A 111 5.35 4.18 9.28
CA PHE A 111 3.94 3.82 9.08
C PHE A 111 2.95 4.80 9.72
N ALA A 112 3.27 5.34 10.90
CA ALA A 112 2.44 6.37 11.54
C ALA A 112 2.29 7.63 10.68
N ASP A 113 3.39 8.08 10.07
CA ASP A 113 3.39 9.21 9.14
C ASP A 113 2.63 8.86 7.85
N ALA A 114 2.82 7.64 7.32
CA ALA A 114 2.10 7.17 6.14
C ALA A 114 0.58 7.23 6.36
N VAL A 115 0.10 6.67 7.47
CA VAL A 115 -1.33 6.69 7.85
C VAL A 115 -1.84 8.12 8.02
N LYS A 116 -1.08 9.01 8.65
CA LYS A 116 -1.44 10.43 8.76
C LYS A 116 -1.66 11.05 7.38
N TYR A 117 -0.71 10.90 6.48
CA TYR A 117 -0.81 11.50 5.14
C TYR A 117 -1.91 10.87 4.29
N PHE A 118 -2.11 9.54 4.33
CA PHE A 118 -3.22 8.91 3.62
C PHE A 118 -4.59 9.34 4.16
N ARG A 119 -4.73 9.54 5.48
CA ARG A 119 -5.96 10.11 6.06
C ARG A 119 -6.22 11.53 5.57
N ASP A 120 -5.17 12.34 5.44
CA ASP A 120 -5.30 13.69 4.90
C ASP A 120 -5.64 13.68 3.40
N ALA A 121 -5.05 12.79 2.61
CA ALA A 121 -5.43 12.56 1.21
C ALA A 121 -6.91 12.15 1.09
N ARG A 122 -7.37 11.20 1.91
CA ARG A 122 -8.77 10.74 1.94
C ARG A 122 -9.76 11.86 2.24
N LYS A 123 -9.42 12.80 3.13
CA LYS A 123 -10.26 13.97 3.41
C LYS A 123 -10.34 14.93 2.22
N MET A 124 -9.25 15.07 1.46
CA MET A 124 -9.17 15.96 0.30
C MET A 124 -9.78 15.34 -0.97
N ASP A 125 -9.88 14.01 -1.04
CA ASP A 125 -10.46 13.26 -2.16
C ASP A 125 -11.38 12.14 -1.66
N PRO A 126 -12.62 12.49 -1.27
CA PRO A 126 -13.59 11.50 -0.80
C PRO A 126 -13.98 10.46 -1.87
N ALA A 127 -13.81 10.78 -3.16
CA ALA A 127 -14.11 9.84 -4.25
C ALA A 127 -13.07 8.72 -4.33
N GLY A 128 -11.81 9.01 -4.00
CA GLY A 128 -10.72 8.02 -3.87
C GLY A 128 -10.66 7.32 -2.50
N ALA A 129 -11.64 7.54 -1.61
CA ALA A 129 -11.60 7.04 -0.24
C ALA A 129 -11.35 5.52 -0.08
N PRO A 130 -11.87 4.63 -0.95
CA PRO A 130 -11.59 3.21 -0.84
C PRO A 130 -10.09 2.88 -0.94
N GLU A 131 -9.38 3.42 -1.95
CA GLU A 131 -7.94 3.20 -2.14
C GLU A 131 -7.13 3.66 -0.92
N TYR A 132 -7.41 4.86 -0.40
CA TYR A 132 -6.72 5.36 0.78
C TYR A 132 -7.00 4.52 2.03
N THR A 133 -8.19 3.94 2.14
CA THR A 133 -8.56 3.13 3.30
C THR A 133 -7.80 1.81 3.31
N GLU A 134 -7.60 1.19 2.13
CA GLU A 134 -6.74 0.02 1.99
C GLU A 134 -5.29 0.32 2.39
N ASP A 135 -4.74 1.44 1.90
CA ASP A 135 -3.39 1.88 2.25
C ASP A 135 -3.24 2.18 3.75
N ILE A 136 -4.22 2.86 4.36
CA ILE A 136 -4.25 3.13 5.80
C ILE A 136 -4.23 1.82 6.57
N LEU A 137 -5.11 0.87 6.24
CA LEU A 137 -5.23 -0.39 6.95
C LEU A 137 -3.94 -1.22 6.84
N ALA A 138 -3.34 -1.28 5.65
CA ALA A 138 -2.06 -1.96 5.44
C ALA A 138 -0.94 -1.34 6.29
N ASN A 139 -0.79 -0.01 6.28
CA ASN A 139 0.25 0.66 7.07
C ASN A 139 -0.02 0.55 8.58
N MET A 140 -1.28 0.52 9.05
CA MET A 140 -1.58 0.25 10.45
C MET A 140 -1.23 -1.19 10.85
N TYR A 141 -1.51 -2.16 9.98
CA TYR A 141 -1.18 -3.57 10.22
C TYR A 141 0.33 -3.79 10.32
N TYR A 142 1.09 -3.32 9.33
CA TYR A 142 2.55 -3.46 9.32
C TYR A 142 3.26 -2.62 10.38
N GLY A 143 2.65 -1.50 10.77
CA GLY A 143 3.17 -0.62 11.81
C GLY A 143 3.10 -1.21 13.22
N GLY A 144 2.20 -2.17 13.45
CA GLY A 144 2.03 -2.86 14.73
C GLY A 144 2.06 -1.93 15.93
N ASP A 145 2.74 -2.36 16.99
CA ASP A 145 2.81 -1.61 18.26
C ASP A 145 3.73 -0.39 18.18
N GLU A 146 4.74 -0.42 17.30
CA GLU A 146 5.70 0.69 17.15
C GLU A 146 5.03 1.96 16.62
N SER A 147 3.96 1.81 15.83
CA SER A 147 3.20 2.93 15.28
C SER A 147 2.13 3.49 16.22
N GLY A 148 1.92 2.85 17.39
CA GLY A 148 1.03 3.34 18.43
C GLY A 148 -0.46 3.24 18.11
N PHE A 149 -0.86 2.46 17.11
CA PHE A 149 -2.28 2.24 16.79
C PHE A 149 -2.92 1.23 17.74
N THR A 150 -4.13 1.53 18.21
CA THR A 150 -4.92 0.58 18.99
C THR A 150 -5.67 -0.39 18.09
N LEU A 151 -6.05 -1.56 18.62
CA LEU A 151 -6.90 -2.51 17.89
C LEU A 151 -8.24 -1.86 17.49
N ASP A 152 -8.82 -1.04 18.37
CA ASP A 152 -10.07 -0.32 18.07
C ASP A 152 -9.91 0.65 16.90
N GLN A 153 -8.80 1.37 16.83
CA GLN A 153 -8.50 2.26 15.70
C GLN A 153 -8.32 1.45 14.40
N PHE A 154 -7.67 0.30 14.47
CA PHE A 154 -7.51 -0.59 13.33
C PHE A 154 -8.87 -1.13 12.83
N MET A 155 -9.70 -1.62 13.75
CA MET A 155 -11.03 -2.14 13.45
C MET A 155 -11.96 -1.06 12.89
N ALA A 156 -11.87 0.19 13.37
CA ALA A 156 -12.62 1.31 12.81
C ALA A 156 -12.28 1.58 11.34
N GLU A 157 -11.01 1.44 10.94
CA GLU A 157 -10.62 1.54 9.52
C GLU A 157 -11.05 0.30 8.71
N ALA A 158 -11.02 -0.89 9.33
CA ALA A 158 -11.54 -2.11 8.71
C ALA A 158 -13.04 -2.02 8.41
N ASP A 159 -13.82 -1.41 9.30
CA ASP A 159 -15.27 -1.23 9.14
C ASP A 159 -15.63 -0.43 7.89
N HIS A 160 -14.79 0.53 7.48
CA HIS A 160 -14.99 1.28 6.24
C HIS A 160 -15.00 0.36 5.01
N ILE A 161 -14.06 -0.58 4.91
CA ILE A 161 -13.98 -1.55 3.79
C ILE A 161 -15.11 -2.58 3.88
N MET A 162 -15.44 -3.04 5.09
CA MET A 162 -16.52 -4.01 5.26
C MET A 162 -17.89 -3.43 4.87
N ALA A 163 -18.13 -2.15 5.17
CA ALA A 163 -19.37 -1.44 4.89
C ALA A 163 -19.47 -0.90 3.44
N ASP A 164 -18.35 -0.77 2.72
CA ASP A 164 -18.37 -0.30 1.34
C ASP A 164 -19.05 -1.34 0.42
N ALA A 165 -19.97 -0.83 -0.40
CA ALA A 165 -20.71 -1.60 -1.39
C ALA A 165 -19.85 -1.96 -2.61
N HIS A 166 -18.76 -1.21 -2.85
CA HIS A 166 -17.84 -1.45 -3.96
C HIS A 166 -16.73 -2.45 -3.61
N SER A 167 -16.45 -2.67 -2.31
CA SER A 167 -15.44 -3.64 -1.88
C SER A 167 -15.81 -5.04 -2.31
N THR A 168 -14.86 -5.70 -2.97
CA THR A 168 -15.03 -7.04 -3.50
C THR A 168 -15.01 -8.08 -2.38
N PRO A 169 -15.49 -9.31 -2.64
CA PRO A 169 -15.34 -10.41 -1.69
C PRO A 169 -13.88 -10.66 -1.26
N LYS A 170 -12.91 -10.44 -2.18
CA LYS A 170 -11.48 -10.61 -1.88
C LYS A 170 -10.97 -9.54 -0.92
N ASP A 171 -11.46 -8.31 -1.03
CA ASP A 171 -11.09 -7.22 -0.11
C ASP A 171 -11.61 -7.53 1.29
N LYS A 172 -12.87 -7.97 1.39
CA LYS A 172 -13.49 -8.35 2.68
C LYS A 172 -12.78 -9.56 3.33
N ILE A 173 -12.36 -10.55 2.54
CA ILE A 173 -11.54 -11.67 3.03
C ILE A 173 -10.17 -11.18 3.54
N SER A 174 -9.53 -10.28 2.81
CA SER A 174 -8.24 -9.70 3.21
C SER A 174 -8.37 -8.96 4.53
N VAL A 175 -9.36 -8.08 4.67
CA VAL A 175 -9.66 -7.35 5.91
C VAL A 175 -9.94 -8.28 7.08
N ALA A 176 -10.81 -9.29 6.89
CA ALA A 176 -11.10 -10.26 7.94
C ALA A 176 -9.84 -11.02 8.40
N THR A 177 -8.91 -11.29 7.48
CA THR A 177 -7.63 -11.93 7.79
C THR A 177 -6.71 -11.01 8.61
N LEU A 178 -6.62 -9.73 8.24
CA LEU A 178 -5.81 -8.74 8.97
C LEU A 178 -6.37 -8.49 10.38
N VAL A 179 -7.69 -8.30 10.50
CA VAL A 179 -8.36 -8.14 11.82
C VAL A 179 -8.12 -9.37 12.69
N ARG A 180 -8.23 -10.59 12.14
CA ARG A 180 -7.91 -11.82 12.88
C ARG A 180 -6.47 -11.83 13.40
N GLY A 181 -5.50 -11.44 12.58
CA GLY A 181 -4.09 -11.36 12.98
C GLY A 181 -3.89 -10.38 14.14
N MET A 182 -4.30 -9.12 13.94
CA MET A 182 -4.19 -8.08 14.95
C MET A 182 -4.90 -8.44 16.26
N ALA A 183 -6.13 -8.95 16.18
CA ALA A 183 -6.88 -9.34 17.35
C ALA A 183 -6.25 -10.54 18.09
N ALA A 184 -5.69 -11.51 17.36
CA ALA A 184 -5.00 -12.65 17.96
C ALA A 184 -3.72 -12.21 18.71
N ASP A 185 -2.94 -11.31 18.14
CA ASP A 185 -1.72 -10.77 18.78
C ASP A 185 -2.03 -10.03 20.09
N LYS A 186 -3.26 -9.52 20.23
CA LYS A 186 -3.78 -8.88 21.46
C LYS A 186 -4.53 -9.82 22.40
N GLY A 187 -4.59 -11.13 22.10
CA GLY A 187 -5.36 -12.09 22.89
C GLY A 187 -6.88 -11.89 22.81
N GLN A 188 -7.36 -11.19 21.78
CA GLN A 188 -8.75 -10.79 21.57
C GLN A 188 -9.34 -11.39 20.28
N ALA A 189 -8.87 -12.58 19.87
CA ALA A 189 -9.23 -13.22 18.59
C ALA A 189 -10.75 -13.31 18.31
N ALA A 190 -11.58 -13.38 19.36
CA ALA A 190 -13.04 -13.38 19.24
C ALA A 190 -13.61 -12.14 18.53
N LEU A 191 -12.91 -10.99 18.58
CA LEU A 191 -13.32 -9.75 17.90
C LEU A 191 -13.31 -9.87 16.37
N ALA A 192 -12.60 -10.85 15.81
CA ALA A 192 -12.57 -11.06 14.36
C ALA A 192 -13.78 -11.84 13.83
N ALA A 193 -14.58 -12.47 14.69
CA ALA A 193 -15.74 -13.27 14.30
C ALA A 193 -16.73 -12.56 13.37
N PRO A 194 -17.19 -11.31 13.63
CA PRO A 194 -18.10 -10.61 12.72
C PRO A 194 -17.49 -10.37 11.33
N TYR A 195 -16.21 -10.00 11.26
CA TYR A 195 -15.52 -9.78 9.99
C TYR A 195 -15.42 -11.06 9.17
N ILE A 196 -15.09 -12.18 9.82
CA ILE A 196 -15.02 -13.50 9.17
C ILE A 196 -16.39 -13.91 8.65
N ALA A 197 -17.46 -13.75 9.45
CA ALA A 197 -18.81 -14.09 9.03
C ALA A 197 -19.28 -13.26 7.81
N GLN A 198 -18.98 -11.96 7.81
CA GLN A 198 -19.33 -11.08 6.70
C GLN A 198 -18.50 -11.39 5.45
N ALA A 199 -17.21 -11.67 5.58
CA ALA A 199 -16.35 -12.09 4.47
C ALA A 199 -16.78 -13.45 3.89
N MET A 200 -17.20 -14.39 4.75
CA MET A 200 -17.77 -15.67 4.32
C MET A 200 -19.05 -15.45 3.51
N THR A 201 -19.97 -14.62 4.02
CA THR A 201 -21.22 -14.29 3.32
C THR A 201 -20.95 -13.63 1.98
N ALA A 202 -20.03 -12.66 1.93
CA ALA A 202 -19.66 -11.97 0.69
C ALA A 202 -19.01 -12.90 -0.35
N SER A 203 -18.40 -14.01 0.08
CA SER A 203 -17.73 -14.97 -0.80
C SER A 203 -18.58 -16.20 -1.14
N GLU A 204 -19.83 -16.28 -0.66
CA GLU A 204 -20.79 -17.32 -1.04
C GLU A 204 -21.11 -17.20 -2.53
N GLY A 205 -20.50 -18.07 -3.34
CA GLY A 205 -20.65 -18.09 -4.80
C GLY A 205 -19.36 -17.87 -5.58
N MET A 206 -18.22 -17.62 -4.92
CA MET A 206 -16.93 -17.59 -5.61
C MET A 206 -16.54 -19.01 -6.08
N PRO A 207 -16.37 -19.25 -7.40
CA PRO A 207 -16.10 -20.59 -7.94
C PRO A 207 -14.85 -21.23 -7.35
N GLU A 208 -13.80 -20.43 -7.18
CA GLU A 208 -12.49 -20.81 -6.62
C GLU A 208 -12.58 -21.34 -5.17
N LEU A 209 -13.59 -20.89 -4.39
CA LEU A 209 -13.80 -21.32 -3.01
C LEU A 209 -14.84 -22.46 -2.91
N ALA A 210 -15.73 -22.60 -3.90
CA ALA A 210 -16.68 -23.70 -3.97
C ALA A 210 -15.97 -25.05 -4.21
N GLU A 211 -14.95 -25.08 -5.08
CA GLU A 211 -14.14 -26.27 -5.34
C GLU A 211 -13.32 -26.72 -4.11
N ALA A 212 -12.77 -25.76 -3.34
CA ALA A 212 -12.05 -26.04 -2.10
C ALA A 212 -12.96 -26.59 -0.98
N ARG A 213 -14.24 -26.20 -0.95
CA ARG A 213 -15.23 -26.76 -0.01
C ARG A 213 -15.68 -28.16 -0.41
N ALA A 214 -15.85 -28.43 -1.71
CA ALA A 214 -16.23 -29.74 -2.24
C ALA A 214 -15.14 -30.81 -2.00
N THR A 215 -13.87 -30.43 -2.12
CA THR A 215 -12.74 -31.36 -1.86
C THR A 215 -12.56 -31.71 -0.38
N ARG A 216 -12.84 -30.77 0.55
CA ARG A 216 -12.82 -31.06 2.00
C ARG A 216 -13.94 -31.98 2.46
N THR A 217 -15.13 -31.87 1.89
CA THR A 217 -16.29 -32.71 2.25
C THR A 217 -16.20 -34.12 1.67
N ALA A 218 -15.41 -34.32 0.61
CA ALA A 218 -15.13 -35.64 0.05
C ALA A 218 -14.03 -36.43 0.80
N SER A 219 -13.38 -35.83 1.80
CA SER A 219 -12.27 -36.44 2.56
C SER A 219 -12.64 -36.84 4.00
N THR A 220 -13.93 -36.84 4.34
CA THR A 220 -14.52 -37.31 5.61
C THR A 220 -15.44 -38.48 5.35
#